data_AF-A0A382JUQ3-F1
#
_entry.id   AF-A0A382JUQ3-F1
#
_cell.length_a   1.000
_cell.length_b   1.000
_cell.length_c   1.000
_cell.angle_alpha   90.00
_cell.angle_beta   90.00
_cell.angle_gamma   90.00
#
_symmetry.space_group_name_H-M   'P 1'
#
loop_
_entity.id
_entity.type
_entity.pdbx_description
1 polymer ?
#
loop_
_entity_poly.entity_id
_entity_poly.type
_entity_poly.pdbx_seq_one_letter_code
_entity_poly.pdbx_strand_id
1 'polypeptide(L)'
;MASKFIQWKNEELLEDLNSPVCIAAFEGWNDAGEAATSAVKYFQDRFNAIKIGTIESEEFFDFTISRPVIEIPDKQREIIWPATEIYVAKMSDSKHDLVIIVGHEPQLRWRTFTDQIIEIASITESQMVVTLGSLLTDIPHSRPVKVFGSSDDSDLAQRLNLPPSTYEGPTGIVGVI
;
A
#
# COMPACT_ATOMS: atom_id res chain seq x y z
N MET A 1 5.21 -16.09 14.58
CA MET A 1 6.67 -15.86 14.41
C MET A 1 6.77 -14.70 13.46
N ALA A 2 7.53 -13.66 13.79
CA ALA A 2 7.71 -12.52 12.90
C ALA A 2 8.23 -12.99 11.54
N SER A 3 7.63 -12.51 10.46
CA SER A 3 8.04 -12.86 9.11
C SER A 3 9.49 -12.48 8.87
N LYS A 4 10.20 -13.40 8.23
CA LYS A 4 11.57 -13.19 7.74
C LYS A 4 11.65 -12.24 6.54
N PHE A 5 10.52 -11.87 5.95
CA PHE A 5 10.47 -11.02 4.75
C PHE A 5 10.29 -9.55 5.08
N ILE A 6 9.98 -9.19 6.33
CA ILE A 6 9.78 -7.80 6.74
C ILE A 6 10.99 -7.38 7.58
N GLN A 7 11.68 -6.34 7.12
CA GLN A 7 12.70 -5.65 7.89
C GLN A 7 12.09 -4.45 8.59
N TRP A 8 11.93 -4.54 9.90
CA TRP A 8 11.41 -3.46 10.73
C TRP A 8 12.50 -2.45 11.10
N LYS A 9 12.07 -1.20 11.30
CA LYS A 9 12.84 -0.06 11.79
C LYS A 9 11.92 0.77 12.69
N ASN A 10 12.47 1.47 13.69
CA ASN A 10 11.66 2.31 14.59
C ASN A 10 10.46 1.54 15.19
N GLU A 11 10.68 0.29 15.64
CA GLU A 11 9.62 -0.60 16.14
C GLU A 11 8.86 0.01 17.32
N GLU A 12 9.47 0.91 18.08
CA GLU A 12 8.81 1.67 19.15
C GLU A 12 7.59 2.48 18.68
N LEU A 13 7.49 2.79 17.37
CA LEU A 13 6.34 3.50 16.80
C LEU A 13 5.12 2.59 16.59
N LEU A 14 5.29 1.27 16.67
CA LEU A 14 4.20 0.30 16.66
C LEU A 14 3.46 0.25 17.99
N GLU A 15 4.10 0.69 19.08
CA GLU A 15 3.47 0.76 20.40
C GLU A 15 2.46 1.92 20.46
N ASP A 16 1.36 1.69 21.19
CA ASP A 16 0.31 2.69 21.44
C ASP A 16 -0.27 3.32 20.16
N LEU A 17 -0.54 2.51 19.15
CA LEU A 17 -1.31 2.92 17.99
C LEU A 17 -2.81 2.92 18.30
N ASN A 18 -3.51 3.97 17.92
CA ASN A 18 -4.93 4.13 18.19
C ASN A 18 -5.79 3.65 17.01
N SER A 19 -6.33 2.44 17.13
CA SER A 19 -7.27 1.81 16.17
C SER A 19 -6.88 2.03 14.70
N PRO A 20 -5.71 1.58 14.23
CA PRO A 20 -5.18 2.03 12.94
C PRO A 20 -6.00 1.56 11.75
N VAL A 21 -5.91 2.31 10.65
CA VAL A 21 -6.35 1.86 9.33
C VAL A 21 -5.13 1.69 8.45
N CYS A 22 -5.00 0.51 7.85
CA CYS A 22 -3.97 0.21 6.87
C CYS A 22 -4.42 0.65 5.49
N ILE A 23 -3.62 1.46 4.80
CA ILE A 23 -3.87 1.90 3.44
C ILE A 23 -2.72 1.41 2.56
N ALA A 24 -3.04 0.67 1.50
CA ALA A 24 -2.06 0.09 0.60
C ALA A 24 -2.24 0.58 -0.85
N ALA A 25 -1.16 1.01 -1.50
CA ALA A 25 -1.16 1.36 -2.92
C ALA A 25 0.09 0.80 -3.61
N PHE A 26 -0.08 0.32 -4.84
CA PHE A 26 0.99 -0.33 -5.59
C PHE A 26 1.15 0.29 -6.98
N GLU A 27 2.38 0.72 -7.30
CA GLU A 27 2.76 1.17 -8.64
C GLU A 27 2.66 0.00 -9.63
N GLY A 28 2.43 0.32 -10.91
CA GLY A 28 2.34 -0.67 -11.97
C GLY A 28 0.94 -0.76 -12.57
N TRP A 29 0.43 -1.98 -12.77
CA TRP A 29 -0.80 -2.20 -13.52
C TRP A 29 -2.04 -1.60 -12.84
N ASN A 30 -2.05 -1.57 -11.51
CA ASN A 30 -3.17 -1.09 -10.69
C ASN A 30 -3.17 0.44 -10.49
N ASP A 31 -2.27 1.21 -11.12
CA ASP A 31 -2.12 2.63 -10.83
C ASP A 31 -1.97 3.53 -12.07
N ALA A 32 -3.06 3.61 -12.86
CA ALA A 32 -3.16 4.51 -13.99
C ALA A 32 -2.87 5.99 -13.64
N GLY A 33 -1.79 6.52 -14.22
CA GLY A 33 -1.37 7.90 -13.97
C GLY A 33 -0.83 8.14 -12.57
N GLU A 34 -0.41 7.06 -11.88
CA GLU A 34 0.17 7.10 -10.53
C GLU A 34 -0.78 7.71 -9.47
N ALA A 35 -2.09 7.67 -9.71
CA ALA A 35 -3.06 8.38 -8.88
C ALA A 35 -3.16 7.83 -7.44
N ALA A 36 -3.15 6.51 -7.27
CA ALA A 36 -3.24 5.84 -5.98
C ALA A 36 -1.95 6.03 -5.18
N THR A 37 -0.79 5.79 -5.79
CA THR A 37 0.50 5.93 -5.10
C THR A 37 0.82 7.39 -4.83
N SER A 38 0.45 8.33 -5.71
CA SER A 38 0.55 9.77 -5.44
C SER A 38 -0.35 10.20 -4.26
N ALA A 39 -1.55 9.64 -4.13
CA ALA A 39 -2.44 9.93 -3.01
C ALA A 39 -1.83 9.45 -1.68
N VAL A 40 -1.26 8.26 -1.66
CA VAL A 40 -0.59 7.71 -0.47
C VAL A 40 0.69 8.47 -0.13
N LYS A 41 1.52 8.82 -1.13
CA LYS A 41 2.70 9.68 -0.93
C LYS A 41 2.31 11.06 -0.37
N TYR A 42 1.22 11.63 -0.86
CA TYR A 42 0.67 12.86 -0.29
C TYR A 42 0.26 12.69 1.19
N PHE A 43 -0.33 11.55 1.59
CA PHE A 43 -0.63 11.28 3.00
C PHE A 43 0.64 11.12 3.85
N GLN A 44 1.68 10.49 3.32
CA GLN A 44 2.97 10.39 4.00
C GLN A 44 3.51 11.77 4.34
N ASP A 45 3.58 12.66 3.35
CA ASP A 45 4.07 14.03 3.54
C ASP A 45 3.15 14.85 4.44
N ARG A 46 1.83 14.77 4.21
CA ARG A 46 0.85 15.59 4.91
C ARG A 46 0.78 15.29 6.41
N PHE A 47 0.95 14.02 6.76
CA PHE A 47 0.82 13.52 8.13
C PHE A 47 2.18 13.18 8.77
N ASN A 48 3.29 13.54 8.13
CA ASN A 48 4.66 13.24 8.59
C ASN A 48 4.84 11.76 8.94
N ALA A 49 4.36 10.87 8.06
CA ALA A 49 4.44 9.44 8.29
C ALA A 49 5.91 9.01 8.36
N ILE A 50 6.24 8.19 9.35
CA ILE A 50 7.60 7.72 9.59
C ILE A 50 7.72 6.31 9.06
N LYS A 51 8.77 6.04 8.28
CA LYS A 51 9.07 4.70 7.78
C LYS A 51 9.39 3.78 8.96
N ILE A 52 8.64 2.69 9.08
CA ILE A 52 8.82 1.69 10.14
C ILE A 52 9.20 0.31 9.61
N GLY A 53 9.17 0.10 8.30
CA GLY A 53 9.54 -1.19 7.77
C GLY A 53 9.63 -1.26 6.27
N THR A 54 10.08 -2.39 5.79
CA THR A 54 10.20 -2.69 4.36
C THR A 54 10.00 -4.19 4.15
N ILE A 55 9.20 -4.56 3.15
CA ILE A 55 9.13 -5.93 2.65
C ILE A 55 10.28 -6.12 1.67
N GLU A 56 11.18 -7.07 1.96
CA GLU A 56 12.37 -7.36 1.17
C GLU A 56 12.04 -7.80 -0.23
N SER A 57 12.75 -7.25 -1.23
CA SER A 57 12.33 -7.39 -2.61
C SER A 57 12.83 -8.63 -3.34
N GLU A 58 13.93 -9.24 -2.90
CA GLU A 58 14.59 -10.33 -3.62
C GLU A 58 13.65 -11.53 -3.93
N GLU A 59 12.71 -11.81 -3.04
CA GLU A 59 11.79 -12.97 -3.17
C GLU A 59 10.52 -12.66 -3.97
N PHE A 60 10.22 -11.37 -4.20
CA PHE A 60 8.95 -10.91 -4.78
C PHE A 60 9.11 -10.17 -6.11
N PHE A 61 10.31 -9.66 -6.41
CA PHE A 61 10.56 -8.83 -7.57
C PHE A 61 11.43 -9.53 -8.63
N ASP A 62 11.07 -9.35 -9.89
CA ASP A 62 11.94 -9.65 -11.01
C ASP A 62 12.76 -8.40 -11.35
N PHE A 63 14.04 -8.39 -10.97
CA PHE A 63 14.94 -7.25 -11.18
C PHE A 63 15.28 -6.97 -12.65
N THR A 64 14.86 -7.82 -13.59
CA THR A 64 14.94 -7.52 -15.03
C THR A 64 13.81 -6.59 -15.49
N ILE A 65 12.69 -6.60 -14.76
CA ILE A 65 11.50 -5.75 -14.95
C ILE A 65 11.60 -4.52 -14.04
N SER A 66 11.66 -4.73 -12.71
CA SER A 66 11.82 -3.68 -11.70
C SER A 66 13.30 -3.50 -11.36
N ARG A 67 14.00 -2.73 -12.20
CA ARG A 67 15.46 -2.57 -12.08
C ARG A 67 15.83 -1.70 -10.86
N PRO A 68 16.84 -2.11 -10.07
CA PRO A 68 17.43 -1.23 -9.07
C PRO A 68 18.00 0.04 -9.72
N VAL A 69 17.89 1.16 -9.00
CA VAL A 69 18.36 2.48 -9.46
C VAL A 69 19.66 2.81 -8.74
N ILE A 70 20.60 3.44 -9.45
CA ILE A 70 21.79 4.02 -8.83
C ILE A 70 21.47 5.47 -8.48
N GLU A 71 21.65 5.82 -7.23
CA GLU A 71 21.62 7.20 -6.77
C GLU A 71 23.00 7.62 -6.25
N ILE A 72 23.27 8.93 -6.23
CA ILE A 72 24.52 9.49 -5.71
C ILE A 72 24.21 10.63 -4.75
N PRO A 73 23.56 10.36 -3.60
CA PRO A 73 23.38 11.35 -2.55
C PRO A 73 24.74 11.78 -1.98
N ASP A 74 24.96 13.09 -1.83
CA ASP A 74 26.15 13.66 -1.19
C ASP A 74 27.51 13.10 -1.68
N LYS A 75 27.59 12.78 -2.99
CA LYS A 75 28.76 12.19 -3.65
C LYS A 75 29.08 10.74 -3.25
N GLN A 76 28.20 10.07 -2.51
CA GLN A 76 28.31 8.64 -2.20
C GLN A 76 27.34 7.86 -3.10
N ARG A 77 27.86 6.85 -3.81
CA ARG A 77 27.03 6.03 -4.71
C ARG A 77 26.27 4.98 -3.91
N GLU A 78 24.96 4.92 -4.10
CA GLU A 78 24.06 3.97 -3.47
C GLU A 78 23.23 3.21 -4.52
N ILE A 79 22.79 2.00 -4.16
CA ILE A 79 21.86 1.20 -4.98
C ILE A 79 20.53 1.17 -4.26
N ILE A 80 19.50 1.72 -4.90
CA ILE A 80 18.13 1.71 -4.42
C ILE A 80 17.43 0.52 -5.06
N TRP A 81 17.12 -0.47 -4.23
CA TRP A 81 16.34 -1.63 -4.64
C TRP A 81 14.86 -1.26 -4.70
N PRO A 82 14.08 -1.81 -5.65
CA PRO A 82 12.63 -1.71 -5.55
C PRO A 82 12.21 -2.35 -4.24
N ALA A 83 11.19 -1.80 -3.58
CA ALA A 83 10.74 -2.29 -2.29
C ALA A 83 9.28 -1.90 -2.05
N THR A 84 8.67 -2.58 -1.07
CA THR A 84 7.39 -2.16 -0.51
C THR A 84 7.64 -1.64 0.89
N GLU A 85 7.40 -0.36 1.09
CA GLU A 85 7.73 0.38 2.29
C GLU A 85 6.50 0.53 3.19
N ILE A 86 6.74 0.50 4.50
CA ILE A 86 5.72 0.55 5.53
C ILE A 86 5.97 1.81 6.36
N TYR A 87 4.94 2.60 6.55
CA TYR A 87 4.98 3.85 7.30
C TYR A 87 3.86 3.90 8.32
N VAL A 88 4.06 4.68 9.37
CA VAL A 88 3.05 4.99 10.38
C VAL A 88 2.92 6.49 10.56
N ALA A 89 1.69 6.97 10.63
CA ALA A 89 1.37 8.33 11.04
C ALA A 89 0.39 8.29 12.22
N LYS A 90 0.82 8.82 13.37
CA LYS A 90 -0.05 9.04 14.52
C LYS A 90 -0.86 10.32 14.32
N MET A 91 -2.18 10.21 14.43
CA MET A 91 -3.11 11.26 14.03
C MET A 91 -3.68 11.96 15.27
N SER A 92 -3.29 13.21 15.51
CA SER A 92 -3.82 13.99 16.66
C SER A 92 -5.31 14.31 16.56
N ASP A 93 -5.80 14.49 15.32
CA ASP A 93 -7.13 15.02 15.03
C ASP A 93 -8.10 13.93 14.51
N SER A 94 -7.71 12.65 14.61
CA SER A 94 -8.48 11.49 14.14
C SER A 94 -8.61 10.45 15.24
N LYS A 95 -9.63 9.59 15.13
CA LYS A 95 -9.78 8.41 15.99
C LYS A 95 -8.91 7.23 15.55
N HIS A 96 -8.34 7.32 14.36
CA HIS A 96 -7.59 6.25 13.71
C HIS A 96 -6.24 6.78 13.29
N ASP A 97 -5.18 6.11 13.75
CA ASP A 97 -3.84 6.26 13.18
C ASP A 97 -3.79 5.62 11.78
N LEU A 98 -2.77 5.97 11.01
CA LEU A 98 -2.58 5.45 9.66
C LEU A 98 -1.36 4.56 9.60
N VAL A 99 -1.57 3.35 9.07
CA VAL A 99 -0.50 2.49 8.57
C VAL A 99 -0.54 2.61 7.06
N ILE A 100 0.58 2.99 6.46
CA ILE A 100 0.67 3.22 5.03
C ILE A 100 1.63 2.20 4.43
N ILE A 101 1.16 1.47 3.42
CA ILE A 101 1.96 0.53 2.63
C ILE A 101 2.02 1.06 1.21
N VAL A 102 3.22 1.33 0.70
CA VAL A 102 3.41 1.79 -0.67
C VAL A 102 4.60 1.09 -1.30
N GLY A 103 4.47 0.70 -2.55
CA GLY A 103 5.55 0.03 -3.26
C GLY A 103 5.20 -0.24 -4.71
N HIS A 104 6.03 -1.04 -5.36
CA HIS A 104 5.73 -1.58 -6.67
C HIS A 104 4.92 -2.87 -6.53
N GLU A 105 4.04 -3.15 -7.50
CA GLU A 105 3.39 -4.47 -7.59
C GLU A 105 4.47 -5.57 -7.72
N PRO A 106 4.46 -6.60 -6.86
CA PRO A 106 5.42 -7.70 -6.95
C PRO A 106 5.18 -8.49 -8.25
N GLN A 107 6.21 -9.14 -8.80
CA GLN A 107 6.04 -10.03 -9.96
C GLN A 107 5.93 -11.51 -9.58
N LEU A 108 6.41 -11.87 -8.39
CA LEU A 108 6.53 -13.25 -7.93
C LEU A 108 5.82 -13.46 -6.59
N ARG A 109 5.41 -14.70 -6.33
CA ARG A 109 4.94 -15.18 -5.02
C ARG A 109 3.83 -14.37 -4.35
N TRP A 110 2.85 -13.90 -5.12
CA TRP A 110 1.75 -13.05 -4.62
C TRP A 110 1.05 -13.55 -3.37
N ARG A 111 0.77 -14.87 -3.26
CA ARG A 111 0.18 -15.45 -2.04
C ARG A 111 1.03 -15.15 -0.80
N THR A 112 2.33 -15.44 -0.88
CA THR A 112 3.27 -15.18 0.22
C THR A 112 3.46 -13.69 0.47
N PHE A 113 3.39 -12.86 -0.56
CA PHE A 113 3.43 -11.41 -0.42
C PHE A 113 2.20 -10.87 0.32
N THR A 114 0.99 -11.33 -0.05
CA THR A 114 -0.26 -10.98 0.63
C THR A 114 -0.23 -11.39 2.10
N ASP A 115 0.34 -12.55 2.43
CA ASP A 115 0.55 -12.95 3.83
C ASP A 115 1.36 -11.88 4.61
N GLN A 116 2.28 -11.16 3.96
CA GLN A 116 3.04 -10.07 4.61
C GLN A 116 2.18 -8.87 4.89
N ILE A 117 1.28 -8.50 3.98
CA ILE A 117 0.34 -7.40 4.17
C ILE A 117 -0.61 -7.70 5.33
N ILE A 118 -1.12 -8.94 5.40
CA ILE A 118 -1.97 -9.42 6.50
C ILE A 118 -1.19 -9.41 7.81
N GLU A 119 0.07 -9.84 7.81
CA GLU A 119 0.91 -9.82 9.00
C GLU A 119 1.18 -8.39 9.49
N ILE A 120 1.46 -7.44 8.60
CA ILE A 120 1.61 -6.02 8.95
C ILE A 120 0.32 -5.48 9.58
N ALA A 121 -0.84 -5.75 8.96
CA ALA A 121 -2.13 -5.35 9.50
C ALA A 121 -2.38 -5.96 10.88
N SER A 122 -2.00 -7.23 11.09
CA SER A 122 -2.14 -7.91 12.38
C SER A 122 -1.19 -7.37 13.46
N ILE A 123 0.07 -7.08 13.13
CA ILE A 123 1.07 -6.55 14.06
C ILE A 123 0.70 -5.13 14.51
N THR A 124 0.16 -4.34 13.58
CA THR A 124 -0.29 -2.97 13.86
C THR A 124 -1.70 -2.91 14.47
N GLU A 125 -2.33 -4.07 14.69
CA GLU A 125 -3.72 -4.18 15.17
C GLU A 125 -4.71 -3.33 14.33
N SER A 126 -4.43 -3.23 13.03
CA SER A 126 -5.24 -2.46 12.09
C SER A 126 -6.67 -3.02 12.04
N GLN A 127 -7.65 -2.12 12.15
CA GLN A 127 -9.07 -2.46 12.15
C GLN A 127 -9.64 -2.65 10.74
N MET A 128 -8.91 -2.17 9.72
CA MET A 128 -9.32 -2.20 8.33
C MET A 128 -8.09 -2.12 7.43
N VAL A 129 -8.16 -2.80 6.28
CA VAL A 129 -7.24 -2.62 5.16
C VAL A 129 -8.01 -1.98 4.01
N VAL A 130 -7.47 -0.88 3.49
CA VAL A 130 -8.00 -0.15 2.34
C VAL A 130 -6.97 -0.20 1.23
N THR A 131 -7.27 -0.89 0.14
CA THR A 131 -6.42 -0.89 -1.04
C THR A 131 -6.86 0.22 -2.00
N LEU A 132 -5.90 0.95 -2.54
CA LEU A 132 -6.11 2.01 -3.51
C LEU A 132 -5.56 1.59 -4.86
N GLY A 133 -6.34 1.82 -5.90
CA GLY A 133 -5.95 1.61 -7.29
C GLY A 133 -6.61 2.63 -8.20
N SER A 134 -6.12 2.71 -9.42
CA SER A 134 -6.66 3.56 -10.46
C SER A 134 -6.53 2.86 -11.83
N LEU A 135 -7.51 3.10 -12.70
CA LEU A 135 -7.61 2.43 -13.99
C LEU A 135 -7.99 3.41 -15.08
N LEU A 136 -7.56 3.13 -16.31
CA LEU A 136 -7.93 3.91 -17.48
C LEU A 136 -9.39 3.61 -17.87
N THR A 137 -10.18 4.66 -18.04
CA THR A 137 -11.59 4.56 -18.42
C THR A 137 -11.98 5.70 -19.36
N ASP A 138 -13.08 5.54 -20.09
CA ASP A 138 -13.58 6.49 -21.09
C ASP A 138 -14.29 7.69 -20.44
N ILE A 139 -13.57 8.42 -19.59
CA ILE A 139 -14.05 9.65 -18.95
C ILE A 139 -13.16 10.81 -19.41
N PRO A 140 -13.74 11.86 -20.03
CA PRO A 140 -12.96 13.03 -20.44
C PRO A 140 -12.44 13.79 -19.21
N HIS A 141 -11.22 14.33 -19.30
CA HIS A 141 -10.56 15.12 -18.24
C HIS A 141 -11.33 16.38 -17.81
N SER A 142 -12.37 16.78 -18.55
CA SER A 142 -13.26 17.91 -18.27
C SER A 142 -14.50 17.54 -17.46
N ARG A 143 -14.55 16.33 -16.91
CA ARG A 143 -15.62 15.85 -16.02
C ARG A 143 -15.04 15.39 -14.69
N PRO A 144 -15.84 15.41 -13.60
CA PRO A 144 -15.38 14.90 -12.31
C PRO A 144 -14.89 13.45 -12.40
N VAL A 145 -13.81 13.15 -11.69
CA VAL A 145 -13.27 11.79 -11.57
C VAL A 145 -14.28 10.92 -10.85
N LYS A 146 -14.56 9.73 -11.41
CA LYS A 146 -15.42 8.73 -10.75
C LYS A 146 -14.57 7.87 -9.83
N VAL A 147 -15.07 7.63 -8.63
CA VAL A 147 -14.48 6.70 -7.67
C VAL A 147 -15.40 5.47 -7.59
N PHE A 148 -14.80 4.29 -7.71
CA PHE A 148 -15.46 3.01 -7.56
C PHE A 148 -14.83 2.29 -6.36
N GLY A 149 -15.61 1.44 -5.70
CA GLY A 149 -15.13 0.66 -4.58
C GLY A 149 -16.05 -0.51 -4.30
N SER A 150 -15.50 -1.49 -3.59
CA SER A 150 -16.20 -2.64 -3.06
C SER A 150 -15.64 -2.95 -1.67
N SER A 151 -16.37 -3.74 -0.89
CA SER A 151 -15.96 -4.18 0.44
C SER A 151 -16.43 -5.61 0.63
N ASP A 152 -15.64 -6.41 1.33
CA ASP A 152 -15.99 -7.76 1.80
C ASP A 152 -16.84 -7.71 3.09
N ASP A 153 -16.70 -6.64 3.89
CA ASP A 153 -17.61 -6.31 4.99
C ASP A 153 -18.95 -5.79 4.43
N SER A 154 -20.03 -6.53 4.69
CA SER A 154 -21.38 -6.21 4.23
C SER A 154 -21.97 -4.96 4.89
N ASP A 155 -21.66 -4.72 6.15
CA ASP A 155 -22.18 -3.58 6.91
C ASP A 155 -21.49 -2.29 6.43
N LEU A 156 -20.18 -2.35 6.19
CA LEU A 156 -19.42 -1.25 5.59
C LEU A 156 -19.90 -0.97 4.17
N ALA A 157 -20.09 -2.01 3.35
CA ALA A 157 -20.58 -1.88 1.99
C ALA A 157 -21.95 -1.20 1.95
N GLN A 158 -22.89 -1.60 2.83
CA GLN A 158 -24.20 -0.98 2.93
C GLN A 158 -24.10 0.49 3.38
N ARG A 159 -23.28 0.78 4.40
CA ARG A 159 -23.10 2.14 4.94
C ARG A 159 -22.53 3.11 3.92
N LEU A 160 -21.63 2.64 3.06
CA LEU A 160 -20.99 3.44 2.00
C LEU A 160 -21.69 3.33 0.64
N ASN A 161 -22.79 2.58 0.56
CA ASN A 161 -23.53 2.30 -0.67
C ASN A 161 -22.62 1.75 -1.79
N LEU A 162 -21.74 0.82 -1.43
CA LEU A 162 -20.83 0.15 -2.35
C LEU A 162 -21.51 -1.07 -2.97
N PRO A 163 -21.57 -1.19 -4.31
CA PRO A 163 -22.12 -2.36 -4.95
C PRO A 163 -21.19 -3.58 -4.75
N PRO A 164 -21.74 -4.80 -4.77
CA PRO A 164 -20.91 -6.00 -4.81
C PRO A 164 -20.07 -6.01 -6.09
N SER A 165 -18.84 -6.52 -6.01
CA SER A 165 -18.01 -6.71 -7.19
C SER A 165 -18.63 -7.79 -8.09
N THR A 166 -18.84 -7.46 -9.36
CA THR A 166 -19.32 -8.38 -10.40
C THR A 166 -18.26 -8.66 -11.47
N TYR A 167 -17.03 -8.19 -11.25
CA TYR A 167 -15.95 -8.32 -12.22
C TYR A 167 -15.43 -9.75 -12.33
N GLU A 168 -15.24 -10.21 -13.56
CA GLU A 168 -14.56 -11.47 -13.89
C GLU A 168 -13.48 -11.19 -14.94
N GLY A 169 -12.23 -11.53 -14.62
CA GLY A 169 -11.10 -11.29 -15.50
C GLY A 169 -9.76 -11.27 -14.75
N PRO A 170 -8.67 -10.90 -15.43
CA PRO A 170 -7.37 -10.71 -14.80
C PRO A 170 -7.42 -9.67 -13.67
N THR A 171 -6.72 -9.94 -12.57
CA THR A 171 -6.60 -9.04 -11.43
C THR A 171 -5.12 -8.78 -11.12
N GLY A 172 -4.86 -7.64 -10.49
CA GLY A 172 -3.54 -7.30 -9.93
C GLY A 172 -3.44 -7.64 -8.46
N ILE A 173 -2.31 -7.29 -7.84
CA ILE A 173 -2.05 -7.53 -6.41
C ILE A 173 -3.14 -6.92 -5.51
N VAL A 174 -3.68 -5.76 -5.89
CA VAL A 174 -4.75 -5.06 -5.17
C VAL A 174 -6.01 -5.90 -5.00
N GLY A 175 -6.36 -6.73 -5.98
CA GLY A 175 -7.52 -7.62 -5.88
C GLY A 175 -7.23 -8.99 -5.30
N VAL A 176 -5.95 -9.28 -4.99
CA VAL A 176 -5.54 -10.53 -4.30
C VAL A 176 -5.41 -10.32 -2.79
N ILE A 177 -5.01 -9.12 -2.38
CA ILE A 177 -5.07 -8.64 -0.99
C ILE A 177 -6.54 -8.48 -0.59
#